data_AF-A0A7S8E7W0-F1
#
_entry.id   AF-A0A7S8E7W0-F1
#
_cell.length_a   1.000
_cell.length_b   1.000
_cell.length_c   1.000
_cell.angle_alpha   90.00
_cell.angle_beta   90.00
_cell.angle_gamma   90.00
#
_symmetry.space_group_name_H-M   'P 1'
#
loop_
_entity.id
_entity.type
_entity.pdbx_description
1 polymer ?
#
loop_
_entity_poly.entity_id
_entity_poly.type
_entity_poly.pdbx_seq_one_letter_code
_entity_poly.pdbx_strand_id
1 'polypeptide(L)'
;MYASNDILFPYEAISALRNIRGPIWASLVDDVVERSQTHERVLAFMLMMIRLNDCLHCETDSYRAMRGCDNCSIQTLKRYKGKDEELLALFNTALDDVRLFAAQEAGSSIADLILVQVDNTQVDNTP
;
A
#
# COMPACT_ATOMS: atom_id res chain seq x y z
N MET A 1 13.45 -13.11 19.68
CA MET A 1 12.58 -11.97 19.35
C MET A 1 12.53 -11.91 17.83
N TYR A 2 11.59 -12.62 17.20
CA TYR A 2 11.42 -12.51 15.76
C TYR A 2 10.89 -11.09 15.50
N ALA A 3 11.64 -10.31 14.75
CA ALA A 3 11.17 -9.01 14.31
C ALA A 3 9.89 -9.25 13.50
N SER A 4 8.77 -8.69 13.96
CA SER A 4 7.57 -8.55 13.15
C SER A 4 7.94 -7.65 11.98
N ASN A 5 8.32 -8.27 10.85
CA ASN A 5 8.59 -7.53 9.64
C ASN A 5 7.27 -7.40 8.91
N ASP A 6 6.72 -6.20 8.87
CA ASP A 6 5.63 -5.89 7.96
C ASP A 6 6.20 -5.92 6.54
N ILE A 7 5.94 -7.02 5.82
CA ILE A 7 6.44 -7.22 4.45
C ILE A 7 5.80 -6.20 3.49
N LEU A 8 4.57 -5.77 3.82
CA LEU A 8 3.83 -4.76 3.08
C LEU A 8 3.95 -3.39 3.74
N PHE A 9 3.82 -2.33 2.95
CA PHE A 9 3.90 -0.96 3.42
C PHE A 9 2.92 -0.71 4.60
N PRO A 10 3.42 -0.32 5.79
CA PRO A 10 2.62 -0.21 7.00
C PRO A 10 1.99 1.19 7.14
N TYR A 11 0.95 1.29 7.98
CA TYR A 11 0.25 2.55 8.24
C TYR A 11 1.15 3.58 8.92
N GLU A 12 2.00 3.12 9.83
CA GLU A 12 2.91 3.91 10.65
C GLU A 12 3.91 4.71 9.80
N ALA A 13 4.25 4.19 8.61
CA ALA A 13 5.18 4.81 7.68
C ALA A 13 4.61 6.03 6.95
N ILE A 14 3.29 6.22 6.91
CA ILE A 14 2.63 7.27 6.11
C ILE A 14 3.09 8.66 6.53
N SER A 15 3.16 8.94 7.83
CA SER A 15 3.51 10.26 8.37
C SER A 15 4.92 10.72 7.96
N ALA A 16 5.86 9.78 7.80
CA ALA A 16 7.23 10.07 7.39
C ALA A 16 7.32 10.57 5.93
N LEU A 17 6.28 10.36 5.12
CA LEU A 17 6.29 10.70 3.70
C LEU A 17 5.86 12.14 3.41
N ARG A 18 5.27 12.84 4.39
CA ARG A 18 4.64 14.16 4.22
C ARG A 18 5.53 15.16 3.49
N ASN A 19 6.78 15.29 3.93
CA ASN A 19 7.70 16.35 3.47
C ASN A 19 8.66 15.87 2.37
N ILE A 20 8.39 14.73 1.73
CA ILE A 20 9.30 14.16 0.73
C ILE A 20 9.12 14.80 -0.64
N ARG A 21 7.93 15.36 -0.91
CA ARG A 21 7.56 15.96 -2.20
C ARG A 21 6.86 17.32 -2.01
N GLY A 22 6.22 17.81 -3.06
CA GLY A 22 5.60 19.13 -3.09
C GLY A 22 4.33 19.26 -2.23
N PRO A 23 3.72 20.45 -2.23
CA PRO A 23 2.55 20.76 -1.37
C PRO A 23 1.33 19.90 -1.69
N ILE A 24 1.17 19.48 -2.96
CA ILE A 24 0.09 18.60 -3.40
C ILE A 24 0.19 17.24 -2.70
N TRP A 25 1.40 16.66 -2.69
CA TRP A 25 1.67 15.41 -1.98
C TRP A 25 1.49 15.57 -0.47
N ALA A 26 2.02 16.64 0.13
CA ALA A 26 1.88 16.89 1.55
C ALA A 26 0.40 16.96 1.99
N SER A 27 -0.44 17.62 1.19
CA SER A 27 -1.89 17.70 1.45
C SER A 27 -2.58 16.35 1.39
N LEU A 28 -2.15 15.45 0.51
CA LEU A 28 -2.69 14.08 0.47
C LEU A 28 -2.30 13.30 1.74
N VAL A 29 -1.04 13.41 2.16
CA VAL A 29 -0.57 12.73 3.38
C VAL A 29 -1.30 13.25 4.62
N ASP A 30 -1.49 14.57 4.74
CA ASP A 30 -2.23 15.18 5.85
C ASP A 30 -3.67 14.65 5.94
N ASP A 31 -4.41 14.63 4.81
CA ASP A 31 -5.77 14.09 4.75
C ASP A 31 -5.86 12.60 5.11
N VAL A 32 -4.84 11.80 4.78
CA VAL A 32 -4.80 10.36 5.07
C VAL A 32 -4.51 10.12 6.55
N VAL A 33 -3.56 10.85 7.15
CA VAL A 33 -3.16 10.66 8.56
C VAL A 33 -4.26 11.05 9.54
N GLU A 34 -5.13 12.00 9.20
CA GLU A 34 -6.26 12.40 10.03
C GLU A 34 -7.38 11.36 10.12
N ARG A 35 -7.33 10.29 9.32
CA ARG A 35 -8.37 9.27 9.20
C ARG A 35 -8.00 7.98 9.94
N SER A 36 -9.01 7.17 10.25
CA SER A 36 -8.81 5.85 10.86
C SER A 36 -8.03 4.93 9.91
N GLN A 37 -7.23 4.01 10.47
CA GLN A 37 -6.44 3.05 9.70
C GLN A 37 -7.27 2.22 8.70
N THR A 38 -8.55 1.99 9.02
CA THR A 38 -9.50 1.23 8.20
C THR A 38 -10.30 2.08 7.22
N HIS A 39 -10.09 3.39 7.18
CA HIS A 39 -10.77 4.28 6.25
C HIS A 39 -10.30 3.98 4.81
N GLU A 40 -11.22 3.94 3.84
CA GLU A 40 -10.92 3.61 2.43
C GLU A 40 -9.73 4.38 1.85
N ARG A 41 -9.63 5.69 2.11
CA ARG A 41 -8.51 6.54 1.70
C ARG A 41 -7.16 6.14 2.32
N VAL A 42 -7.15 5.64 3.56
CA VAL A 42 -5.93 5.11 4.17
C VAL A 42 -5.53 3.80 3.52
N LEU A 43 -6.49 2.88 3.37
CA LEU A 43 -6.26 1.60 2.68
C LEU A 43 -5.77 1.82 1.25
N ALA A 44 -6.35 2.80 0.53
CA ALA A 44 -5.95 3.18 -0.82
C ALA A 44 -4.53 3.74 -0.86
N PHE A 45 -4.16 4.60 0.11
CA PHE A 45 -2.79 5.11 0.20
C PHE A 45 -1.79 3.99 0.47
N MET A 46 -2.11 3.06 1.39
CA MET A 46 -1.28 1.89 1.65
C MET A 46 -1.16 1.01 0.40
N LEU A 47 -2.26 0.72 -0.29
CA LEU A 47 -2.27 -0.07 -1.53
C LEU A 47 -1.45 0.60 -2.65
N MET A 48 -1.58 1.90 -2.82
CA MET A 48 -0.77 2.67 -3.76
C MET A 48 0.72 2.52 -3.44
N MET A 49 1.12 2.67 -2.17
CA MET A 49 2.52 2.54 -1.76
C MET A 49 3.03 1.10 -1.88
N ILE A 50 2.20 0.09 -1.58
CA ILE A 50 2.52 -1.34 -1.79
C ILE A 50 2.91 -1.57 -3.26
N ARG A 51 2.11 -1.04 -4.19
CA ARG A 51 2.37 -1.16 -5.63
C ARG A 51 3.60 -0.35 -6.06
N LEU A 52 3.73 0.88 -5.58
CA LEU A 52 4.81 1.79 -5.97
C LEU A 52 6.18 1.33 -5.45
N ASN A 53 6.22 0.76 -4.23
CA ASN A 53 7.43 0.22 -3.61
C ASN A 53 7.75 -1.21 -4.07
N ASP A 54 6.86 -1.84 -4.84
CA ASP A 54 6.95 -3.25 -5.22
C ASP A 54 7.02 -4.20 -4.01
N CYS A 55 6.21 -3.94 -2.98
CA CYS A 55 6.26 -4.68 -1.72
C CYS A 55 5.95 -6.18 -1.86
N LEU A 56 5.25 -6.61 -2.92
CA LEU A 56 4.95 -8.02 -3.18
C LEU A 56 6.19 -8.86 -3.50
N HIS A 57 7.26 -8.22 -3.99
CA HIS A 57 8.55 -8.86 -4.24
C HIS A 57 9.58 -8.48 -3.15
N CYS A 58 9.13 -7.90 -2.03
CA CYS A 58 10.02 -7.52 -0.92
C CYS A 58 10.42 -8.74 -0.10
N GLU A 59 11.72 -9.00 -0.06
CA GLU A 59 12.32 -10.05 0.77
C GLU A 59 12.98 -9.46 2.02
N THR A 60 13.27 -10.33 3.00
CA THR A 60 13.86 -9.87 4.27
C THR A 60 15.22 -9.20 4.07
N ASP A 61 16.00 -9.62 3.08
CA ASP A 61 17.26 -8.96 2.74
C ASP A 61 17.06 -7.57 2.14
N SER A 62 16.07 -7.39 1.27
CA SER A 62 15.68 -6.08 0.75
C SER A 62 15.23 -5.15 1.87
N TYR A 63 14.37 -5.63 2.78
CA TYR A 63 13.93 -4.87 3.95
C TYR A 63 15.10 -4.42 4.83
N ARG A 64 16.05 -5.33 5.10
CA ARG A 64 17.28 -5.03 5.86
C ARG A 64 18.18 -4.03 5.14
N ALA A 65 18.39 -4.20 3.84
CA ALA A 65 19.23 -3.31 3.03
C ALA A 65 18.67 -1.89 3.01
N MET A 66 17.34 -1.75 2.92
CA MET A 66 16.66 -0.46 2.93
C MET A 66 16.51 0.13 4.34
N ARG A 67 16.79 -0.65 5.40
CA ARG A 67 16.63 -0.23 6.81
C ARG A 67 15.17 0.14 7.15
N GLY A 68 14.23 -0.69 6.69
CA GLY A 68 12.80 -0.55 7.00
C GLY A 68 11.97 0.14 5.91
N CYS A 69 10.65 0.04 6.05
CA CYS A 69 9.67 0.52 5.07
C CYS A 69 9.67 2.05 4.91
N ASP A 70 9.97 2.82 5.96
CA ASP A 70 10.07 4.29 5.89
C ASP A 70 11.14 4.71 4.88
N ASN A 71 12.37 4.20 5.06
CA ASN A 71 13.51 4.50 4.20
C ASN A 71 13.29 3.99 2.78
N CYS A 72 12.68 2.80 2.64
CA CYS A 72 12.29 2.27 1.33
C CYS A 72 11.36 3.24 0.59
N SER A 73 10.28 3.64 1.24
CA SER A 73 9.24 4.51 0.68
C SER A 73 9.77 5.92 0.36
N ILE A 74 10.57 6.49 1.27
CA ILE A 74 11.23 7.77 1.06
C ILE A 74 12.14 7.71 -0.17
N GLN A 75 12.93 6.64 -0.32
CA GLN A 75 13.81 6.48 -1.47
C GLN A 75 13.02 6.30 -2.78
N THR A 76 11.95 5.50 -2.76
CA THR A 76 11.05 5.33 -3.91
C THR A 76 10.48 6.69 -4.36
N LEU A 77 9.93 7.47 -3.43
CA LEU A 77 9.35 8.78 -3.73
C LEU A 77 10.39 9.80 -4.22
N LYS A 78 11.62 9.78 -3.68
CA LYS A 78 12.72 10.63 -4.16
C LYS A 78 13.19 10.27 -5.57
N ARG A 79 13.10 8.99 -5.95
CA ARG A 79 13.51 8.48 -7.28
C ARG A 79 12.40 8.59 -8.32
N TYR A 80 11.15 8.73 -7.88
CA TYR A 80 9.99 8.86 -8.75
C TYR A 80 10.07 10.15 -9.58
N LYS A 81 10.16 10.01 -10.91
CA LYS A 81 10.39 11.10 -11.86
C LYS A 81 9.11 11.85 -12.28
N GLY A 82 7.94 11.26 -12.06
CA GLY A 82 6.65 11.87 -12.37
C GLY A 82 6.32 13.02 -11.42
N LYS A 83 5.30 13.80 -11.77
CA LYS A 83 4.82 14.91 -10.93
C LYS A 83 3.91 14.42 -9.80
N ASP A 84 3.61 15.30 -8.85
CA ASP A 84 2.74 14.96 -7.71
C ASP A 84 1.30 14.66 -8.17
N GLU A 85 0.85 15.22 -9.28
CA GLU A 85 -0.44 14.92 -9.89
C GLU A 85 -0.52 13.48 -10.42
N GLU A 86 0.59 12.91 -10.88
CA GLU A 86 0.65 11.51 -11.29
C GLU A 86 0.53 10.58 -10.08
N LEU A 87 1.14 10.95 -8.94
CA LEU A 87 0.97 10.23 -7.68
C LEU A 87 -0.48 10.29 -7.17
N LEU A 88 -1.14 11.45 -7.31
CA LEU A 88 -2.58 11.56 -7.02
C LEU A 88 -3.42 10.67 -7.94
N ALA A 89 -3.06 10.55 -9.21
CA ALA A 89 -3.76 9.64 -10.12
C ALA A 89 -3.59 8.18 -9.68
N LEU A 90 -2.36 7.76 -9.30
CA LEU A 90 -2.11 6.43 -8.74
C LEU A 90 -2.90 6.18 -7.45
N PHE A 91 -2.99 7.19 -6.57
CA PHE A 91 -3.82 7.13 -5.36
C PHE A 91 -5.30 6.93 -5.70
N ASN A 92 -5.85 7.69 -6.65
CA ASN A 92 -7.24 7.56 -7.05
C ASN A 92 -7.54 6.19 -7.68
N THR A 93 -6.64 5.65 -8.50
CA THR A 93 -6.76 4.27 -9.01
C THR A 93 -6.82 3.26 -7.86
N ALA A 94 -5.94 3.39 -6.86
CA ALA A 94 -5.97 2.51 -5.70
C ALA A 94 -7.24 2.68 -4.86
N LEU A 95 -7.80 3.88 -4.78
CA LEU A 95 -9.06 4.16 -4.09
C LEU A 95 -10.26 3.51 -4.79
N ASP A 96 -10.29 3.57 -6.12
CA ASP A 96 -11.31 2.91 -6.92
C ASP A 96 -11.26 1.38 -6.74
N ASP A 97 -10.05 0.80 -6.67
CA ASP A 97 -9.89 -0.64 -6.41
C ASP A 97 -10.39 -1.03 -5.01
N VAL A 98 -10.07 -0.25 -3.97
CA VAL A 98 -10.57 -0.49 -2.61
C VAL A 98 -12.09 -0.42 -2.56
N ARG A 99 -12.68 0.57 -3.23
CA ARG A 99 -14.15 0.73 -3.31
C ARG A 99 -14.82 -0.37 -4.10
N LEU A 100 -14.21 -0.79 -5.21
CA LEU A 100 -14.71 -1.89 -6.02
C LEU A 100 -14.74 -3.19 -5.21
N PHE A 101 -13.65 -3.50 -4.51
CA PHE A 101 -13.59 -4.65 -3.60
C PHE A 101 -14.67 -4.55 -2.51
N ALA A 102 -14.77 -3.40 -1.83
CA ALA A 102 -15.77 -3.20 -0.79
C ALA A 102 -17.22 -3.33 -1.31
N ALA A 103 -17.49 -2.91 -2.55
CA ALA A 103 -18.80 -3.02 -3.18
C ALA A 103 -19.12 -4.46 -3.61
N GLN A 104 -18.13 -5.22 -4.09
CA GLN A 104 -18.29 -6.64 -4.44
C GLN A 104 -18.59 -7.49 -3.20
N GLU A 105 -17.99 -7.11 -2.07
CA GLU A 105 -18.13 -7.83 -0.79
C GLU A 105 -19.21 -7.25 0.12
N ALA A 106 -19.98 -6.26 -0.36
CA ALA A 106 -21.07 -5.65 0.39
C ALA A 106 -22.21 -6.65 0.57
N GLY A 107 -22.24 -7.32 1.73
CA GLY A 107 -23.23 -8.34 2.07
C GLY A 107 -22.66 -9.76 2.16
N SER A 108 -21.39 -9.96 1.81
CA SER A 108 -20.66 -11.20 2.10
C SER A 108 -20.53 -11.36 3.61
N SER A 109 -20.79 -12.56 4.12
CA SER A 109 -20.45 -12.84 5.51
C SER A 109 -18.93 -12.90 5.66
N ILE A 110 -18.41 -12.68 6.87
CA ILE A 110 -16.99 -12.87 7.16
C ILE A 110 -16.52 -14.28 6.76
N ALA A 111 -17.40 -15.28 6.85
CA ALA A 111 -17.08 -16.65 6.44
C ALA A 111 -16.85 -16.76 4.92
N ASP A 112 -17.60 -16.02 4.11
CA ASP A 112 -17.47 -16.04 2.65
C ASP A 112 -16.15 -15.38 2.20
N LEU A 113 -15.76 -14.29 2.87
CA LEU A 113 -14.49 -13.59 2.61
C LEU A 113 -13.24 -14.45 2.88
N ILE A 114 -13.31 -15.35 3.86
CA ILE A 114 -12.19 -16.24 4.23
C ILE A 114 -12.02 -17.37 3.20
N LEU A 115 -13.11 -17.85 2.60
CA LEU A 115 -13.09 -18.98 1.66
C LEU A 115 -12.56 -18.59 0.28
N VAL A 116 -12.78 -17.34 -0.17
CA VAL A 116 -12.26 -16.85 -1.48
C VAL A 116 -10.73 -16.91 -1.56
N GLN A 117 -10.00 -16.86 -0.43
CA GLN A 117 -8.54 -16.92 -0.43
C GLN A 117 -7.96 -18.32 -0.73
N VAL A 118 -8.77 -19.37 -0.81
CA VAL A 118 -8.30 -20.76 -1.03
C VAL A 118 -8.25 -21.15 -2.51
N ASP A 119 -9.02 -20.49 -3.38
CA ASP A 119 -9.19 -20.94 -4.77
C ASP A 119 -8.17 -20.36 -5.77
N ASN A 120 -7.29 -19.43 -5.36
CA ASN A 120 -6.34 -18.81 -6.28
C ASN A 120 -4.95 -19.50 -6.36
N THR A 121 -4.81 -20.70 -5.79
CA THR A 121 -3.65 -21.57 -6.03
C THR A 121 -3.93 -22.56 -7.16
N GLN A 122 -4.11 -22.08 -8.39
CA GLN A 122 -3.76 -22.88 -9.56
C GLN A 122 -2.27 -22.71 -9.82
N VAL A 123 -1.48 -23.59 -9.21
CA VAL A 123 -0.09 -23.82 -9.58
C VAL A 123 -0.09 -24.45 -10.96
N ASP A 124 0.20 -23.65 -11.99
CA ASP A 124 0.52 -24.13 -13.32
C ASP A 124 1.93 -24.76 -13.27
N ASN A 125 1.97 -26.04 -12.93
CA ASN A 125 3.12 -26.90 -13.15
C ASN A 125 2.90 -27.64 -14.48
N THR A 126 3.55 -27.16 -15.53
CA THR A 126 3.70 -27.89 -16.79
C THR A 126 5.20 -28.07 -17.06
N PRO A 127 5.66 -29.27 -17.49
CA PRO A 127 6.97 -29.83 -17.16
C PRO A 127 8.17 -29.30 -17.94
#